data_AF-A0A1F9R9C7-F1
#
_entry.id   AF-A0A1F9R9C7-F1
#
_cell.length_a   1.000
_cell.length_b   1.000
_cell.length_c   1.000
_cell.angle_alpha   90.00
_cell.angle_beta   90.00
_cell.angle_gamma   90.00
#
_symmetry.space_group_name_H-M   'P 1'
#
loop_
_entity.id
_entity.type
_entity.pdbx_description
1 polymer ?
#
loop_
_entity_poly.entity_id
_entity_poly.type
_entity_poly.pdbx_seq_one_letter_code
_entity_poly.pdbx_strand_id
1 'polypeptide(L)'
;MEKERAIQCVPVELLERLKALGERLWADKNPASVQLNAILEEFDSDVRTLGHIVKEYETDFEGRLAIKCRDHGRREESLKAEADAAAERLAKLQQTHADSLKKIEELKTMLAARDSELAELRSKTMEDGSELNSRYVVKMQELYDKVNKKELEMLARWEEKNRTLETKIQSIDTEVAAKTKQLGLREKALVEDFNGRKAELIRTFDRIRAELEAREKALAAREKGPQEKI
;
A
#
# COMPACT_ATOMS: atom_id res chain seq x y z
N MET A 1 -37.39 64.67 -48.86
CA MET A 1 -38.75 65.01 -48.40
C MET A 1 -39.56 65.37 -49.64
N GLU A 2 -39.90 64.37 -50.44
CA GLU A 2 -40.76 64.57 -51.61
C GLU A 2 -42.19 64.78 -51.11
N LYS A 3 -42.83 65.84 -51.58
CA LYS A 3 -44.20 66.19 -51.20
C LYS A 3 -45.13 65.12 -51.78
N GLU A 4 -45.69 64.28 -50.91
CA GLU A 4 -46.81 63.40 -51.25
C GLU A 4 -47.93 64.26 -51.85
N ARG A 5 -48.10 64.19 -53.17
CA ARG A 5 -49.25 64.78 -53.85
C ARG A 5 -50.43 63.91 -53.48
N ALA A 6 -51.37 64.45 -52.72
CA ALA A 6 -52.63 63.78 -52.41
C ALA A 6 -53.31 63.40 -53.73
N ILE A 7 -53.45 62.10 -53.97
CA ILE A 7 -54.23 61.59 -55.09
C ILE A 7 -55.68 61.90 -54.74
N GLN A 8 -56.28 62.89 -55.40
CA GLN A 8 -57.66 63.26 -55.19
C GLN A 8 -58.54 62.23 -55.92
N CYS A 9 -58.95 61.19 -55.21
CA CYS A 9 -59.83 60.15 -55.75
C CYS A 9 -61.18 60.79 -56.09
N VAL A 10 -61.55 60.80 -57.37
CA VAL A 10 -62.92 61.12 -57.79
C VAL A 10 -63.80 59.92 -57.42
N PRO A 11 -64.80 60.08 -56.55
CA PRO A 11 -65.66 58.96 -56.17
C PRO A 11 -66.37 58.41 -57.42
N VAL A 12 -66.45 57.08 -57.54
CA VAL A 12 -67.14 56.41 -58.66
C VAL A 12 -68.58 56.90 -58.78
N GLU A 13 -69.20 57.18 -57.63
CA GLU A 13 -70.55 57.73 -57.50
C GLU A 13 -70.67 59.12 -58.15
N LEU A 14 -69.60 59.93 -58.17
CA LEU A 14 -69.60 61.24 -58.84
C LEU A 14 -69.52 61.07 -60.36
N LEU A 15 -68.72 60.12 -60.84
CA LEU A 15 -68.59 59.82 -62.26
C LEU A 15 -69.89 59.22 -62.84
N GLU A 16 -70.56 58.35 -62.08
CA GLU A 16 -71.89 57.83 -62.41
C GLU A 16 -72.95 58.94 -62.43
N ARG A 17 -72.93 59.86 -61.47
CA ARG A 17 -73.82 61.03 -61.46
C ARG A 17 -73.60 61.94 -62.67
N LEU A 18 -72.35 62.13 -63.10
CA LEU A 18 -72.02 62.92 -64.29
C LEU A 18 -72.47 62.22 -65.58
N LYS A 19 -72.32 60.89 -65.68
CA LYS A 19 -72.87 60.09 -66.79
C LYS A 19 -74.39 60.20 -66.87
N ALA A 20 -75.09 60.04 -65.75
CA ALA A 20 -76.54 60.19 -65.67
C ALA A 20 -77.03 61.62 -65.99
N LEU A 21 -76.26 62.65 -65.60
CA LEU A 21 -76.54 64.04 -65.97
C LEU A 21 -76.35 64.26 -67.48
N GLY A 22 -75.30 63.68 -68.08
CA GLY A 22 -75.07 63.70 -69.52
C GLY A 22 -76.22 63.09 -70.31
N GLU A 23 -76.73 61.94 -69.88
CA GLU A 23 -77.90 61.28 -70.50
C GLU A 23 -79.17 62.13 -70.42
N ARG A 24 -79.45 62.75 -69.26
CA ARG A 24 -80.62 63.64 -69.09
C ARG A 24 -80.51 64.87 -69.99
N LEU A 25 -79.35 65.52 -70.01
CA LEU A 25 -79.12 66.71 -70.85
C LEU A 25 -79.20 66.38 -72.35
N TRP A 26 -78.79 65.17 -72.74
CA TRP A 26 -78.92 64.67 -74.11
C TRP A 26 -80.39 64.47 -74.50
N ALA A 27 -81.20 63.86 -73.63
CA ALA A 27 -82.64 63.69 -73.82
C ALA A 27 -83.37 65.03 -73.98
N ASP A 28 -82.94 66.05 -73.22
CA ASP A 28 -83.47 67.41 -73.26
C ASP A 28 -82.95 68.25 -74.45
N LYS A 29 -82.12 67.67 -75.35
CA LYS A 29 -81.47 68.35 -76.49
C LYS A 29 -80.60 69.55 -76.09
N ASN A 30 -80.03 69.54 -74.89
CA ASN A 30 -79.19 70.61 -74.40
C ASN A 30 -77.77 70.49 -74.99
N PRO A 31 -77.21 71.54 -75.63
CA PRO A 31 -75.87 71.49 -76.23
C PRO A 31 -74.74 71.22 -75.22
N ALA A 32 -74.95 71.49 -73.92
CA ALA A 32 -73.99 71.16 -72.86
C ALA A 32 -73.75 69.64 -72.69
N SER A 33 -74.71 68.80 -73.12
CA SER A 33 -74.54 67.34 -73.12
C SER A 33 -73.40 66.89 -74.01
N VAL A 34 -73.20 67.55 -75.16
CA VAL A 34 -72.11 67.24 -76.10
C VAL A 34 -70.76 67.51 -75.45
N GLN A 35 -70.62 68.64 -74.75
CA GLN A 35 -69.37 69.01 -74.07
C GLN A 35 -69.09 68.10 -72.87
N LEU A 36 -70.12 67.76 -72.08
CA LEU A 36 -69.97 66.86 -70.93
C LEU A 36 -69.62 65.43 -71.38
N ASN A 37 -70.26 64.92 -72.44
CA ASN A 37 -69.94 63.60 -73.00
C ASN A 37 -68.53 63.58 -73.60
N ALA A 38 -68.10 64.64 -74.30
CA ALA A 38 -66.74 64.75 -74.82
C ALA A 38 -65.69 64.69 -73.70
N ILE A 39 -65.91 65.39 -72.58
CA ILE A 39 -65.04 65.33 -71.39
C ILE A 39 -65.07 63.93 -70.76
N LEU A 40 -66.25 63.33 -70.60
CA LEU A 40 -66.38 61.98 -70.04
C LEU A 40 -65.68 60.93 -70.92
N GLU A 41 -65.78 61.05 -72.24
CA GLU A 41 -65.09 60.19 -73.20
C GLU A 41 -63.57 60.39 -73.17
N GLU A 42 -63.09 61.63 -73.04
CA GLU A 42 -61.66 61.97 -72.90
C GLU A 42 -61.03 61.29 -71.67
N PHE A 43 -61.76 61.22 -70.55
CA PHE A 43 -61.29 60.57 -69.32
C PHE A 43 -61.62 59.08 -69.20
N ASP A 44 -62.53 58.52 -70.01
CA ASP A 44 -62.93 57.11 -69.90
C ASP A 44 -61.75 56.16 -70.20
N SER A 45 -60.88 56.51 -71.14
CA SER A 45 -59.65 55.75 -71.41
C SER A 45 -58.69 55.75 -70.23
N ASP A 46 -58.53 56.88 -69.54
CA ASP A 46 -57.65 57.03 -68.39
C ASP A 46 -58.19 56.26 -67.18
N VAL A 47 -59.49 56.33 -66.92
CA VAL A 47 -60.15 55.56 -65.84
C VAL A 47 -60.00 54.06 -66.07
N ARG A 48 -60.18 53.58 -67.30
CA ARG A 48 -59.95 52.15 -67.64
C ARG A 48 -58.48 51.77 -67.46
N THR A 49 -57.56 52.61 -67.92
CA THR A 49 -56.11 52.37 -67.79
C THR A 49 -55.69 52.31 -66.32
N LEU A 50 -56.15 53.25 -65.49
CA LEU A 50 -55.92 53.23 -64.05
C LEU A 50 -56.54 52.00 -63.39
N GLY A 51 -57.76 51.61 -63.77
CA GLY A 51 -58.39 50.38 -63.27
C GLY A 51 -57.60 49.12 -63.62
N HIS A 52 -57.01 49.06 -64.81
CA HIS A 52 -56.08 47.98 -65.19
C HIS A 52 -54.80 48.00 -64.36
N ILE A 53 -54.17 49.17 -64.20
CA ILE A 53 -52.96 49.34 -63.38
C ILE A 53 -53.21 48.91 -61.93
N VAL A 54 -54.33 49.31 -61.32
CA VAL A 54 -54.69 48.92 -59.94
C VAL A 54 -54.83 47.40 -59.84
N LYS A 55 -55.54 46.75 -60.78
CA LYS A 55 -55.67 45.30 -60.80
C LYS A 55 -54.33 44.57 -60.97
N GLU A 56 -53.43 45.10 -61.80
CA GLU A 56 -52.07 44.57 -61.95
C GLU A 56 -51.29 44.66 -60.65
N TYR A 57 -51.37 45.82 -59.95
CA TYR A 57 -50.76 45.97 -58.63
C TYR A 57 -51.36 45.03 -57.60
N GLU A 58 -52.68 44.93 -57.50
CA GLU A 58 -53.35 44.00 -56.58
C GLU A 58 -52.89 42.56 -56.85
N THR A 59 -52.84 42.15 -58.11
CA THR A 59 -52.38 40.82 -58.52
C THR A 59 -50.91 40.58 -58.16
N ASP A 60 -50.02 41.56 -58.39
CA ASP A 60 -48.60 41.48 -58.00
C ASP A 60 -48.44 41.43 -56.47
N PHE A 61 -49.18 42.26 -55.73
CA PHE A 61 -49.16 42.26 -54.27
C PHE A 61 -49.67 40.94 -53.69
N GLU A 62 -50.79 40.42 -54.18
CA GLU A 62 -51.32 39.10 -53.79
C GLU A 62 -50.32 37.99 -54.11
N GLY A 63 -49.68 38.04 -55.29
CA GLY A 63 -48.65 37.10 -55.69
C GLY A 63 -47.44 37.12 -54.74
N ARG A 64 -46.92 38.30 -54.40
CA ARG A 64 -45.82 38.48 -53.45
C ARG A 64 -46.20 38.01 -52.06
N LEU A 65 -47.40 38.34 -51.59
CA LEU A 65 -47.91 37.91 -50.29
C LEU A 65 -48.03 36.38 -50.23
N ALA A 66 -48.58 35.75 -51.27
CA ALA A 66 -48.70 34.30 -51.35
C ALA A 66 -47.34 33.59 -51.38
N ILE A 67 -46.31 34.18 -52.00
CA ILE A 67 -44.93 33.67 -51.93
C ILE A 67 -44.40 33.79 -50.50
N LYS A 68 -44.53 34.96 -49.87
CA LYS A 68 -44.06 35.17 -48.49
C LYS A 68 -44.76 34.25 -47.48
N CYS A 69 -46.07 34.08 -47.58
CA CYS A 69 -46.82 33.15 -46.73
C CYS A 69 -46.31 31.70 -46.89
N ARG A 70 -46.03 31.26 -48.12
CA ARG A 70 -45.45 29.94 -48.38
C ARG A 70 -44.03 29.80 -47.81
N ASP A 71 -43.19 30.81 -47.98
CA ASP A 71 -41.82 30.82 -47.43
C ASP A 71 -41.84 30.78 -45.89
N HIS A 72 -42.72 31.55 -45.26
CA HIS A 72 -42.91 31.53 -43.82
C HIS A 72 -43.44 30.18 -43.33
N GLY A 73 -44.42 29.58 -44.01
CA GLY A 73 -44.93 28.25 -43.69
C GLY A 73 -43.85 27.18 -43.75
N ARG A 74 -43.04 27.16 -44.82
CA ARG A 74 -41.89 26.23 -44.94
C ARG A 74 -40.86 26.44 -43.83
N ARG A 75 -40.59 27.69 -43.46
CA ARG A 75 -39.64 28.01 -42.39
C ARG A 75 -40.18 27.56 -41.03
N GLU A 76 -41.46 27.73 -40.78
CA GLU A 76 -42.12 27.25 -39.56
C GLU A 76 -42.09 25.73 -39.45
N GLU A 77 -42.38 25.02 -40.55
CA GLU A 77 -42.27 23.55 -40.62
C GLU A 77 -40.84 23.08 -40.36
N SER A 78 -39.84 23.72 -40.97
CA SER A 78 -38.42 23.42 -40.73
C SER A 78 -38.04 23.61 -39.27
N LEU A 79 -38.44 24.73 -38.66
CA LEU A 79 -38.14 25.01 -37.25
C LEU A 79 -38.84 24.03 -36.30
N LYS A 80 -40.07 23.61 -36.62
CA LYS A 80 -40.77 22.57 -35.85
C LYS A 80 -40.02 21.23 -35.93
N ALA A 81 -39.62 20.81 -37.12
CA ALA A 81 -38.84 19.58 -37.30
C ALA A 81 -37.50 19.64 -36.55
N GLU A 82 -36.81 20.78 -36.55
CA GLU A 82 -35.58 20.99 -35.77
C GLU A 82 -35.84 20.93 -34.26
N ALA A 83 -36.93 21.52 -33.78
CA ALA A 83 -37.32 21.49 -32.38
C ALA A 83 -37.64 20.05 -31.91
N ASP A 84 -38.39 19.28 -32.71
CA ASP A 84 -38.71 17.88 -32.43
C ASP A 84 -37.45 17.02 -32.40
N ALA A 85 -36.55 17.19 -33.38
CA ALA A 85 -35.28 16.48 -33.42
C ALA A 85 -34.38 16.83 -32.21
N ALA A 86 -34.38 18.09 -31.77
CA ALA A 86 -33.66 18.51 -30.57
C ALA A 86 -34.27 17.88 -29.30
N ALA A 87 -35.59 17.83 -29.19
CA ALA A 87 -36.30 17.20 -28.07
C ALA A 87 -35.99 15.69 -27.99
N GLU A 88 -35.99 14.99 -29.12
CA GLU A 88 -35.59 13.57 -29.16
C GLU A 88 -34.15 13.35 -28.71
N ARG A 89 -33.21 14.20 -29.16
CA ARG A 89 -31.80 14.12 -28.73
C ARG A 89 -31.67 14.38 -27.24
N LEU A 90 -32.40 15.35 -26.70
CA LEU A 90 -32.40 15.65 -25.27
C LEU A 90 -32.92 14.46 -24.45
N ALA A 91 -34.01 13.84 -24.88
CA ALA A 91 -34.58 12.66 -24.21
C ALA A 91 -33.58 11.49 -24.20
N LYS A 92 -32.91 11.22 -25.33
CA LYS A 92 -31.85 10.20 -25.42
C LYS A 92 -30.69 10.51 -24.48
N LEU A 93 -30.22 11.75 -24.44
CA LEU A 93 -29.15 12.18 -23.54
C LEU A 93 -29.55 12.01 -22.07
N GLN A 94 -30.76 12.41 -21.69
CA GLN A 94 -31.28 12.21 -20.34
C GLN A 94 -31.34 10.73 -19.95
N GLN A 95 -31.76 9.86 -20.86
CA GLN A 95 -31.75 8.42 -20.63
C GLN A 95 -30.32 7.89 -20.42
N THR A 96 -29.38 8.25 -21.30
CA THR A 96 -27.98 7.82 -21.16
C THR A 96 -27.33 8.34 -19.87
N HIS A 97 -27.70 9.54 -19.43
CA HIS A 97 -27.24 10.11 -18.17
C HIS A 97 -27.84 9.37 -16.96
N ALA A 98 -29.12 8.99 -17.02
CA ALA A 98 -29.74 8.19 -15.97
C ALA A 98 -29.08 6.80 -15.84
N ASP A 99 -28.77 6.16 -16.98
CA ASP A 99 -28.13 4.85 -16.98
C ASP A 99 -26.65 4.92 -16.53
N SER A 100 -25.93 5.99 -16.89
CA SER A 100 -24.57 6.21 -16.37
C SER A 100 -24.55 6.46 -14.87
N LEU A 101 -25.53 7.19 -14.32
CA LEU A 101 -25.69 7.38 -12.88
C LEU A 101 -25.95 6.06 -12.15
N LYS A 102 -26.83 5.19 -12.68
CA LYS A 102 -27.02 3.84 -12.13
C LYS A 102 -25.71 3.07 -12.13
N LYS A 103 -24.95 3.13 -13.23
CA LYS A 103 -23.68 2.42 -13.32
C LYS A 103 -22.64 2.92 -12.32
N ILE A 104 -22.59 4.24 -12.10
CA ILE A 104 -21.72 4.84 -11.08
C ILE A 104 -22.08 4.31 -9.69
N GLU A 105 -23.38 4.18 -9.38
CA GLU A 105 -23.81 3.69 -8.07
C GLU A 105 -23.50 2.20 -7.87
N GLU A 106 -23.69 1.37 -8.90
CA GLU A 106 -23.22 -0.02 -8.91
C GLU A 106 -21.71 -0.12 -8.67
N LEU A 107 -20.92 0.73 -9.34
CA LEU A 107 -19.46 0.72 -9.18
C LEU A 107 -19.05 1.15 -7.77
N LYS A 108 -19.72 2.14 -7.16
CA LYS A 108 -19.45 2.56 -5.78
C LYS A 108 -19.76 1.46 -4.78
N THR A 109 -20.89 0.76 -4.95
CA THR A 109 -21.27 -0.34 -4.04
C THR A 109 -20.29 -1.52 -4.15
N MET A 110 -19.88 -1.88 -5.37
CA MET A 110 -18.84 -2.89 -5.58
C MET A 110 -17.48 -2.46 -4.99
N LEU A 111 -17.09 -1.20 -5.16
CA LEU A 111 -15.85 -0.67 -4.60
C LEU A 111 -15.87 -0.74 -3.06
N ALA A 112 -16.96 -0.30 -2.43
CA ALA A 112 -17.12 -0.37 -0.98
C ALA A 112 -17.06 -1.81 -0.45
N ALA A 113 -17.67 -2.76 -1.16
CA ALA A 113 -17.58 -4.19 -0.81
C ALA A 113 -16.13 -4.70 -0.88
N ARG A 114 -15.39 -4.35 -1.95
CA ARG A 114 -13.98 -4.74 -2.10
C ARG A 114 -13.07 -4.10 -1.06
N ASP A 115 -13.31 -2.85 -0.70
CA ASP A 115 -12.56 -2.17 0.37
C ASP A 115 -12.80 -2.86 1.73
N SER A 116 -14.03 -3.30 2.00
CA SER A 116 -14.35 -4.09 3.20
C SER A 116 -13.62 -5.43 3.22
N GLU A 117 -13.67 -6.19 2.11
CA GLU A 117 -12.94 -7.46 1.98
C GLU A 117 -11.42 -7.28 2.17
N LEU A 118 -10.86 -6.21 1.60
CA LEU A 118 -9.43 -5.89 1.78
C LEU A 118 -9.09 -5.53 3.23
N ALA A 119 -9.97 -4.82 3.94
CA ALA A 119 -9.78 -4.51 5.35
C ALA A 119 -9.80 -5.78 6.21
N GLU A 120 -10.73 -6.69 5.97
CA GLU A 120 -10.82 -7.99 6.66
C GLU A 120 -9.57 -8.85 6.41
N LEU A 121 -9.14 -8.96 5.14
CA LEU A 121 -7.93 -9.71 4.79
C LEU A 121 -6.66 -9.12 5.44
N ARG A 122 -6.56 -7.79 5.54
CA ARG A 122 -5.45 -7.12 6.24
C ARG A 122 -5.47 -7.44 7.73
N SER A 123 -6.64 -7.35 8.39
CA SER A 123 -6.77 -7.71 9.82
C SER A 123 -6.32 -9.15 10.05
N LYS A 124 -6.85 -10.08 9.24
CA LYS A 124 -6.52 -11.50 9.33
C LYS A 124 -5.02 -11.75 9.12
N THR A 125 -4.41 -11.10 8.13
CA THR A 125 -2.97 -11.24 7.87
C THR A 125 -2.13 -10.71 9.03
N MET A 126 -2.56 -9.61 9.67
CA MET A 126 -1.90 -9.08 10.87
C MET A 126 -2.04 -10.01 12.08
N GLU A 127 -3.23 -10.59 12.28
CA GLU A 127 -3.48 -11.58 13.33
C GLU A 127 -2.65 -12.85 13.13
N ASP A 128 -2.68 -13.43 11.93
CA ASP A 128 -1.90 -14.61 11.56
C ASP A 128 -0.39 -14.33 11.71
N GLY A 129 0.07 -13.15 11.32
CA GLY A 129 1.45 -12.71 11.48
C GLY A 129 1.87 -12.58 12.95
N SER A 130 0.99 -12.02 13.79
CA SER A 130 1.19 -11.90 15.24
C SER A 130 1.23 -13.27 15.92
N GLU A 131 0.32 -14.17 15.56
CA GLU A 131 0.27 -15.53 16.08
C GLU A 131 1.53 -16.31 15.71
N LEU A 132 1.96 -16.24 14.45
CA LEU A 132 3.18 -16.89 14.00
C LEU A 132 4.41 -16.36 14.73
N ASN A 133 4.51 -15.04 14.91
CA ASN A 133 5.61 -14.42 15.65
C ASN A 133 5.62 -14.86 17.12
N SER A 134 4.46 -14.91 17.78
CA SER A 134 4.31 -15.41 19.14
C SER A 134 4.80 -16.86 19.26
N ARG A 135 4.35 -17.75 18.36
CA ARG A 135 4.81 -19.15 18.30
C ARG A 135 6.31 -19.26 18.07
N TYR A 136 6.88 -18.40 17.23
CA TYR A 136 8.32 -18.35 16.99
C TYR A 136 9.10 -17.96 18.25
N VAL A 137 8.68 -16.91 18.95
CA VAL A 137 9.30 -16.45 20.20
C VAL A 137 9.26 -17.55 21.27
N VAL A 138 8.12 -18.21 21.45
CA VAL A 138 7.99 -19.33 22.41
C VAL A 138 8.96 -20.46 22.06
N LYS A 139 9.04 -20.88 20.79
CA LYS A 139 9.98 -21.92 20.37
C LYS A 139 11.45 -21.52 20.56
N MET A 140 11.78 -20.25 20.31
CA MET A 140 13.13 -19.75 20.56
C MET A 140 13.48 -19.80 22.04
N GLN A 141 12.56 -19.35 22.90
CA GLN A 141 12.74 -19.43 24.36
C GLN A 141 12.93 -20.88 24.82
N GLU A 142 12.11 -21.82 24.34
CA GLU A 142 12.27 -23.24 24.66
C GLU A 142 13.64 -23.80 24.24
N LEU A 143 14.18 -23.36 23.10
CA LEU A 143 15.50 -23.78 22.64
C LEU A 143 16.59 -23.24 23.56
N TYR A 144 16.52 -21.97 23.94
CA TYR A 144 17.45 -21.38 24.91
C TYR A 144 17.38 -22.11 26.25
N ASP A 145 16.19 -22.40 26.77
CA ASP A 145 16.01 -23.12 28.03
C ASP A 145 16.58 -24.54 27.95
N LYS A 146 16.37 -25.25 26.82
CA LYS A 146 16.92 -26.59 26.57
C LYS A 146 18.44 -26.59 26.50
N VAL A 147 19.03 -25.60 25.84
CA VAL A 147 20.50 -25.45 25.74
C VAL A 147 21.08 -25.15 27.12
N ASN A 148 20.55 -24.14 27.81
CA ASN A 148 20.99 -23.76 29.15
C ASN A 148 20.89 -24.95 30.14
N LYS A 149 19.78 -25.70 30.11
CA LYS A 149 19.65 -26.92 30.93
C LYS A 149 20.74 -27.95 30.64
N LYS A 150 21.04 -28.19 29.36
CA LYS A 150 22.12 -29.12 28.97
C LYS A 150 23.50 -28.63 29.41
N GLU A 151 23.76 -27.33 29.31
CA GLU A 151 25.00 -26.72 29.78
C GLU A 151 25.17 -26.91 31.29
N LEU A 152 24.13 -26.63 32.08
CA LEU A 152 24.13 -26.87 33.52
C LEU A 152 24.32 -28.35 33.87
N GLU A 153 23.66 -29.28 33.15
CA GLU A 153 23.86 -30.72 33.35
C GLU A 153 25.30 -31.16 33.03
N MET A 154 25.91 -30.60 31.98
CA MET A 154 27.32 -30.88 31.64
C MET A 154 28.27 -30.33 32.70
N LEU A 155 28.04 -29.11 33.19
CA LEU A 155 28.83 -28.51 34.27
C LEU A 155 28.73 -29.35 35.54
N ALA A 156 27.53 -29.75 35.96
CA ALA A 156 27.34 -30.60 37.13
C ALA A 156 28.05 -31.96 37.00
N ARG A 157 27.99 -32.60 35.81
CA ARG A 157 28.74 -33.84 35.56
C ARG A 157 30.25 -33.64 35.61
N TRP A 158 30.74 -32.50 35.12
CA TRP A 158 32.15 -32.15 35.16
C TRP A 158 32.63 -31.90 36.60
N GLU A 159 31.86 -31.14 37.38
CA GLU A 159 32.12 -30.88 38.81
C GLU A 159 32.18 -32.19 39.62
N GLU A 160 31.23 -33.11 39.41
CA GLU A 160 31.22 -34.39 40.11
C GLU A 160 32.42 -35.28 39.73
N LYS A 161 32.80 -35.29 38.44
CA LYS A 161 34.00 -35.98 37.98
C LYS A 161 35.27 -35.36 38.58
N ASN A 162 35.34 -34.03 38.64
CA ASN A 162 36.48 -33.31 39.23
C ASN A 162 36.60 -33.62 40.72
N ARG A 163 35.50 -33.56 41.48
CA ARG A 163 35.46 -33.95 42.90
C ARG A 163 35.90 -35.40 43.13
N THR A 164 35.47 -36.32 42.26
CA THR A 164 35.90 -37.73 42.32
C THR A 164 37.42 -37.86 42.09
N LEU A 165 38.00 -37.10 41.16
CA LEU A 165 39.44 -37.08 40.92
C LEU A 165 40.22 -36.47 42.08
N GLU A 166 39.76 -35.35 42.64
CA GLU A 166 40.35 -34.73 43.83
C GLU A 166 40.37 -35.70 45.01
N THR A 167 39.27 -36.42 45.25
CA THR A 167 39.19 -37.44 46.30
C THR A 167 40.20 -38.57 46.08
N LYS A 168 40.37 -39.03 44.82
CA LYS A 168 41.36 -40.05 44.47
C LYS A 168 42.79 -39.56 44.67
N ILE A 169 43.09 -38.32 44.28
CA ILE A 169 44.39 -37.70 44.47
C ILE A 169 44.71 -37.62 45.97
N GLN A 170 43.78 -37.13 46.78
CA GLN A 170 43.95 -37.10 48.24
C GLN A 170 44.19 -38.50 48.83
N SER A 171 43.47 -39.52 48.38
CA SER A 171 43.70 -40.91 48.79
C SER A 171 45.13 -41.36 48.45
N ILE A 172 45.57 -41.16 47.22
CA ILE A 172 46.92 -41.53 46.77
C ILE A 172 47.99 -40.78 47.57
N ASP A 173 47.80 -39.48 47.81
CA ASP A 173 48.72 -38.66 48.61
C ASP A 173 48.83 -39.19 50.05
N THR A 174 47.70 -39.59 50.66
CA THR A 174 47.72 -40.20 52.00
C THR A 174 48.41 -41.55 52.02
N GLU A 175 48.21 -42.40 50.99
CA GLU A 175 48.91 -43.69 50.85
C GLU A 175 50.42 -43.52 50.66
N VAL A 176 50.84 -42.57 49.83
CA VAL A 176 52.25 -42.24 49.60
C VAL A 176 52.89 -41.68 50.86
N ALA A 177 52.19 -40.80 51.58
CA ALA A 177 52.67 -40.28 52.86
C ALA A 177 52.82 -41.40 53.91
N ALA A 178 51.87 -42.34 53.98
CA ALA A 178 51.94 -43.50 54.86
C ALA A 178 53.10 -44.44 54.50
N LYS A 179 53.28 -44.77 53.21
CA LYS A 179 54.41 -45.57 52.72
C LYS A 179 55.74 -44.90 53.00
N THR A 180 55.85 -43.59 52.78
CA THR A 180 57.05 -42.81 53.10
C THR A 180 57.39 -42.89 54.59
N LYS A 181 56.40 -42.75 55.47
CA LYS A 181 56.59 -42.93 56.92
C LYS A 181 57.02 -44.36 57.28
N GLN A 182 56.40 -45.37 56.68
CA GLN A 182 56.73 -46.77 56.90
C GLN A 182 58.17 -47.10 56.46
N LEU A 183 58.59 -46.62 55.29
CA LEU A 183 59.95 -46.77 54.79
C LEU A 183 60.95 -46.06 55.71
N GLY A 184 60.64 -44.84 56.17
CA GLY A 184 61.49 -44.13 57.13
C GLY A 184 61.62 -44.84 58.49
N LEU A 185 60.56 -45.49 58.98
CA LEU A 185 60.66 -46.34 60.19
C LEU A 185 61.51 -47.58 59.96
N ARG A 186 61.36 -48.24 58.80
CA ARG A 186 62.17 -49.40 58.42
C ARG A 186 63.64 -49.04 58.26
N GLU A 187 63.92 -47.90 57.64
CA GLU A 187 65.27 -47.34 57.51
C GLU A 187 65.89 -47.10 58.89
N LYS A 188 65.16 -46.42 59.80
CA LYS A 188 65.62 -46.22 61.19
C LYS A 188 65.91 -47.54 61.90
N ALA A 189 65.02 -48.52 61.81
CA ALA A 189 65.22 -49.83 62.43
C ALA A 189 66.44 -50.57 61.87
N LEU A 190 66.68 -50.50 60.55
CA LEU A 190 67.88 -51.08 59.93
C LEU A 190 69.15 -50.34 60.33
N VAL A 191 69.11 -49.02 60.47
CA VAL A 191 70.24 -48.22 60.96
C VAL A 191 70.55 -48.55 62.43
N GLU A 192 69.52 -48.71 63.27
CA GLU A 192 69.66 -49.14 64.67
C GLU A 192 70.23 -50.56 64.78
N ASP A 193 69.74 -51.53 64.00
CA ASP A 193 70.28 -52.90 63.95
C ASP A 193 71.74 -52.91 63.46
N PHE A 194 72.05 -52.16 62.39
CA PHE A 194 73.42 -52.02 61.90
C PHE A 194 74.35 -51.41 62.96
N ASN A 195 73.92 -50.34 63.64
CA ASN A 195 74.67 -49.71 64.72
C ASN A 195 74.83 -50.64 65.92
N GLY A 196 73.80 -51.43 66.26
CA GLY A 196 73.82 -52.44 67.29
C GLY A 196 74.86 -53.52 66.99
N ARG A 197 74.82 -54.12 65.80
CA ARG A 197 75.82 -55.10 65.34
C ARG A 197 77.22 -54.52 65.28
N LYS A 198 77.37 -53.27 64.82
CA LYS A 198 78.68 -52.57 64.83
C LYS A 198 79.20 -52.42 66.26
N ALA A 199 78.35 -52.04 67.22
CA ALA A 199 78.72 -51.92 68.62
C ALA A 199 79.08 -53.28 69.24
N GLU A 200 78.36 -54.35 68.92
CA GLU A 200 78.71 -55.72 69.31
C GLU A 200 80.05 -56.15 68.73
N LEU A 201 80.29 -55.87 67.45
CA LEU A 201 81.56 -56.18 66.80
C LEU A 201 82.72 -55.46 67.51
N ILE A 202 82.57 -54.16 67.79
CA ILE A 202 83.55 -53.38 68.57
C ILE A 202 83.79 -54.02 69.94
N ARG A 203 82.73 -54.38 70.69
CA ARG A 203 82.88 -55.07 71.98
C ARG A 203 83.59 -56.42 71.86
N THR A 204 83.32 -57.20 70.83
CA THR A 204 84.01 -58.48 70.60
C THR A 204 85.48 -58.25 70.24
N PHE A 205 85.78 -57.25 69.41
CA PHE A 205 87.16 -56.84 69.11
C PHE A 205 87.89 -56.36 70.37
N ASP A 206 87.26 -55.52 71.20
CA ASP A 206 87.82 -55.04 72.45
C ASP A 206 88.04 -56.19 73.45
N ARG A 207 87.12 -57.16 73.51
CA ARG A 207 87.29 -58.38 74.32
C ARG A 207 88.44 -59.24 73.83
N ILE A 208 88.53 -59.51 72.52
CA ILE A 208 89.64 -60.27 71.92
C ILE A 208 90.96 -59.54 72.17
N ARG A 209 90.97 -58.21 72.02
CA ARG A 209 92.13 -57.37 72.30
C ARG A 209 92.53 -57.47 73.77
N ALA A 210 91.59 -57.38 74.70
CA ALA A 210 91.87 -57.55 76.13
C ALA A 210 92.38 -58.97 76.46
N GLU A 211 91.82 -60.01 75.83
CA GLU A 211 92.28 -61.41 75.96
C GLU A 211 93.70 -61.59 75.38
N LEU A 212 94.03 -60.94 74.25
CA LEU A 212 95.37 -60.93 73.67
C LEU A 212 96.36 -60.16 74.53
N GLU A 213 96.02 -58.95 74.99
CA GLU A 213 96.85 -58.16 75.90
C GLU A 213 97.09 -58.90 77.23
N ALA A 214 96.09 -59.64 77.74
CA ALA A 214 96.26 -60.50 78.91
C ALA A 214 97.20 -61.68 78.64
N ARG A 215 97.12 -62.32 77.46
CA ARG A 215 98.05 -63.37 77.04
C ARG A 215 99.48 -62.84 76.83
N GLU A 216 99.63 -61.66 76.23
CA GLU A 216 100.92 -61.00 76.08
C GLU A 216 101.51 -60.63 77.44
N LYS A 217 100.72 -60.11 78.37
CA LYS A 217 101.18 -59.88 79.76
C LYS A 217 101.56 -61.19 80.47
N ALA A 218 100.80 -62.27 80.27
CA ALA A 218 101.12 -63.57 80.84
C ALA A 218 102.41 -64.15 80.24
N LEU A 219 102.65 -63.98 78.93
CA LEU A 219 103.89 -64.37 78.25
C LEU A 219 105.07 -63.50 78.67
N ALA A 220 104.90 -62.17 78.75
CA ALA A 220 105.93 -61.25 79.23
C ALA A 220 106.27 -61.47 80.71
N ALA A 221 105.31 -61.89 81.54
CA ALA A 221 105.56 -62.33 82.92
C ALA A 221 106.32 -63.67 82.96
N ARG A 222 106.12 -64.54 81.96
CA ARG A 222 106.88 -65.78 81.77
C ARG A 222 108.31 -65.52 81.27
N GLU A 223 108.51 -64.49 80.46
CA GLU A 223 109.82 -64.05 79.96
C GLU A 223 110.59 -63.17 80.96
N LYS A 224 109.93 -62.63 81.99
CA LYS A 224 110.55 -61.86 83.09
C LYS A 224 110.70 -62.62 84.41
N GLY A 225 110.47 -63.93 84.43
CA GLY A 225 110.80 -64.81 85.56
C GLY A 225 112.24 -65.35 85.45
N PRO A 226 113.05 -65.32 86.52
CA PRO A 226 114.49 -65.06 86.41
C PRO A 226 115.34 -66.30 86.08
N GLN A 227 116.39 -66.05 85.30
CA GLN A 227 117.68 -66.72 85.47
C GLN A 227 118.12 -66.61 86.95
N GLU A 228 117.94 -67.67 87.73
CA GLU A 228 118.76 -67.88 88.92
C GLU A 228 118.98 -69.38 89.18
N LYS A 229 120.26 -69.74 88.98
CA LYS A 229 121.10 -70.56 89.87
C LYS A 229 120.98 -72.09 89.81
N ILE A 230 122.09 -72.61 89.28
CA ILE A 230 122.75 -73.93 89.42
C ILE A 230 122.32 -74.96 88.38
#